data_AF-A0A221JWY0-F1
#
_entry.id   AF-A0A221JWY0-F1
#
_cell.length_a   1.000
_cell.length_b   1.000
_cell.length_c   1.000
_cell.angle_alpha   90.00
_cell.angle_beta   90.00
_cell.angle_gamma   90.00
#
_symmetry.space_group_name_H-M   'P 1'
#
loop_
_entity.id
_entity.type
_entity.pdbx_description
1 polymer ?
#
loop_
_entity_poly.entity_id
_entity_poly.type
_entity_poly.pdbx_seq_one_letter_code
_entity_poly.pdbx_strand_id
1 'polypeptide(L)' 'MKSDWILDVLTDLRTFARANGLPALAEQLDDTAIVAMAEIAERAELATGGHDDAECANGSYTGEAGAI' A
#
# COMPACT_ATOMS: atom_id res chain seq x y z
N MET A 1 -4.97 4.65 7.08
CA MET A 1 -6.27 4.03 7.46
C MET A 1 -7.38 4.54 6.54
N LYS A 2 -7.45 4.09 5.27
CA LYS A 2 -8.58 4.43 4.38
C LYS A 2 -8.96 3.32 3.41
N SER A 3 -8.13 2.30 3.25
CA SER A 3 -8.39 1.22 2.29
C SER A 3 -8.65 -0.14 2.95
N ASP A 4 -8.44 -0.29 4.25
CA ASP A 4 -8.60 -1.60 4.92
C ASP A 4 -10.08 -1.99 5.15
N TRP A 5 -10.96 -1.00 5.27
CA TRP A 5 -12.41 -1.22 5.49
C TRP A 5 -13.08 -2.03 4.37
N ILE A 6 -12.54 -2.02 3.15
CA ILE A 6 -13.11 -2.78 2.04
C ILE A 6 -12.90 -4.29 2.23
N LEU A 7 -11.81 -4.72 2.90
CA LEU A 7 -11.53 -6.13 3.14
C LEU A 7 -12.51 -6.72 4.16
N ASP A 8 -12.90 -5.93 5.16
CA ASP A 8 -13.98 -6.29 6.09
C ASP A 8 -15.31 -6.43 5.35
N VAL A 9 -15.67 -5.47 4.48
CA VAL A 9 -16.90 -5.53 3.69
C VAL A 9 -16.93 -6.74 2.76
N LEU A 10 -15.81 -7.05 2.08
CA LEU A 10 -15.71 -8.23 1.23
C LEU A 10 -15.86 -9.53 2.04
N THR A 11 -15.33 -9.55 3.27
CA THR A 11 -15.47 -10.67 4.20
C THR A 11 -16.93 -10.85 4.65
N ASP A 12 -17.63 -9.76 4.94
CA ASP A 12 -19.06 -9.79 5.30
C ASP A 12 -19.92 -10.30 4.15
N LEU A 13 -19.68 -9.79 2.92
CA LEU A 13 -20.40 -10.22 1.73
C LEU A 13 -20.14 -11.70 1.41
N ARG A 14 -18.90 -12.18 1.59
CA ARG A 14 -18.57 -13.60 1.39
C ARG A 14 -19.31 -14.46 2.41
N THR A 15 -19.35 -14.04 3.67
CA THR A 15 -20.06 -14.74 4.74
C THR A 15 -21.55 -14.82 4.42
N PHE A 16 -22.14 -13.70 3.98
CA PHE A 16 -23.52 -13.67 3.49
C PHE A 16 -23.73 -14.64 2.33
N ALA A 17 -22.87 -14.64 1.31
CA ALA A 17 -22.99 -15.52 0.16
C ALA A 17 -22.95 -17.01 0.56
N ARG A 18 -22.03 -17.38 1.45
CA ARG A 18 -21.94 -18.75 2.00
C ARG A 18 -23.19 -19.14 2.79
N ALA A 19 -23.67 -18.25 3.65
CA ALA A 19 -24.86 -18.49 4.46
C ALA A 19 -26.15 -18.63 3.62
N ASN A 20 -26.19 -18.03 2.44
CA ASN A 20 -27.36 -18.04 1.55
C ASN A 20 -27.25 -19.07 0.41
N GLY A 21 -26.25 -19.96 0.43
CA GLY A 21 -26.11 -20.98 -0.60
C GLY A 21 -25.76 -20.41 -1.99
N LEU A 22 -24.98 -19.31 -2.02
CA LEU A 22 -24.49 -18.67 -3.24
C LEU A 22 -22.99 -18.97 -3.43
N PRO A 23 -22.58 -20.21 -3.75
CA PRO A 23 -21.18 -20.64 -3.74
C PRO A 23 -20.32 -19.90 -4.79
N ALA A 24 -20.86 -19.69 -6.00
CA ALA A 24 -20.14 -18.96 -7.06
C ALA A 24 -19.89 -17.49 -6.67
N LEU A 25 -20.83 -16.86 -5.96
CA LEU A 25 -20.64 -15.50 -5.46
C LEU A 25 -19.58 -15.47 -4.37
N ALA A 26 -19.59 -16.44 -3.45
CA ALA A 26 -18.57 -16.54 -2.40
C ALA A 26 -17.16 -16.74 -2.98
N GLU A 27 -17.02 -17.58 -4.01
CA GLU A 27 -15.76 -17.81 -4.74
C GLU A 27 -15.28 -16.51 -5.41
N GLN A 28 -16.14 -15.82 -6.15
CA GLN A 28 -15.78 -14.56 -6.79
C GLN A 28 -15.39 -13.48 -5.76
N LEU A 29 -16.00 -13.47 -4.58
CA LEU A 29 -15.63 -12.55 -3.50
C LEU A 29 -14.26 -12.89 -2.88
N ASP A 30 -13.88 -14.18 -2.84
CA ASP A 30 -12.53 -14.59 -2.45
C ASP A 30 -11.48 -14.07 -3.45
N ASP A 31 -11.72 -14.19 -4.75
CA ASP A 31 -10.84 -13.63 -5.80
C ASP A 31 -10.78 -12.10 -5.76
N THR A 32 -11.93 -11.46 -5.52
CA THR A 32 -12.02 -9.99 -5.41
C THR A 32 -11.18 -9.48 -4.22
N ALA A 33 -11.17 -10.20 -3.11
CA ALA A 33 -10.35 -9.84 -1.96
C ALA A 33 -8.85 -9.90 -2.27
N ILE A 34 -8.40 -10.88 -3.09
CA ILE A 34 -7.00 -10.98 -3.52
C ILE A 34 -6.59 -9.76 -4.36
N VAL A 35 -7.42 -9.37 -5.35
CA VAL A 35 -7.17 -8.19 -6.18
C VAL A 35 -7.11 -6.92 -5.32
N ALA A 36 -8.07 -6.75 -4.41
CA ALA A 36 -8.10 -5.59 -3.51
C ALA A 36 -6.84 -5.53 -2.64
N MET A 37 -6.38 -6.65 -2.07
CA MET A 37 -5.15 -6.70 -1.29
C MET A 37 -3.92 -6.28 -2.12
N ALA A 38 -3.81 -6.78 -3.36
CA ALA A 38 -2.71 -6.44 -4.26
C ALA A 38 -2.68 -4.94 -4.59
N GLU A 39 -3.82 -4.35 -4.95
CA GLU A 39 -3.91 -2.92 -5.27
C GLU A 39 -3.67 -2.02 -4.05
N ILE A 40 -4.13 -2.44 -2.86
CA ILE A 40 -3.88 -1.69 -1.62
C ILE A 40 -2.40 -1.72 -1.27
N ALA A 41 -1.74 -2.89 -1.39
CA ALA A 41 -0.32 -3.03 -1.18
C ALA A 41 0.48 -2.15 -2.15
N GLU A 42 0.17 -2.20 -3.45
CA GLU A 42 0.82 -1.36 -4.47
C GLU A 42 0.70 0.14 -4.12
N ARG A 43 -0.47 0.59 -3.71
CA ARG A 43 -0.68 1.99 -3.29
C ARG A 43 0.08 2.36 -2.02
N ALA A 44 0.28 1.41 -1.10
CA ALA A 44 1.07 1.62 0.12
C ALA A 44 2.56 1.74 -0.20
N GLU A 45 3.08 0.93 -1.11
CA GLU A 45 4.46 1.01 -1.61
C GLU A 45 4.72 2.37 -2.29
N LEU A 46 3.81 2.81 -3.18
CA LEU A 46 3.89 4.12 -3.83
C LEU A 46 3.83 5.30 -2.85
N ALA A 47 3.06 5.16 -1.76
CA ALA A 47 2.97 6.19 -0.73
C ALA A 47 4.23 6.25 0.16
N THR A 48 4.98 5.14 0.28
CA THR A 48 6.18 5.04 1.12
C THR A 48 7.44 5.38 0.32
N GLY A 49 7.53 5.02 -0.96
CA GLY A 49 8.69 5.30 -1.82
C GLY A 49 8.85 6.74 -2.34
N GLY A 50 8.05 7.69 -1.86
CA GLY A 50 8.09 9.10 -2.25
C GLY A 50 8.75 10.04 -1.24
N HIS A 51 9.31 9.52 -0.15
CA HIS A 51 9.84 10.32 0.96
C HIS A 51 11.23 9.87 1.41
N ASP A 52 12.11 9.54 0.46
CA ASP A 52 13.55 9.48 0.70
C ASP A 52 14.22 10.52 -0.20
N ASP A 53 14.46 11.66 0.43
CA ASP A 53 15.27 12.78 0.02
C ASP A 53 16.68 12.41 -0.45
N ALA A 54 17.12 13.07 -1.52
CA ALA A 54 18.52 13.42 -1.71
C ALA A 54 18.61 14.93 -1.94
N GLU A 55 17.99 15.71 -1.03
CA GLU A 55 18.37 17.10 -0.80
C GLU A 55 19.44 17.12 0.29
N CYS A 56 20.70 16.96 -0.13
CA CYS A 56 21.88 17.35 0.65
C CYS A 56 22.91 17.98 -0.29
N ALA A 57 22.49 19.01 -1.02
CA ALA A 57 23.37 19.91 -1.76
C ALA A 57 23.45 21.27 -1.06
N ASN A 58 23.76 21.30 0.24
CA ASN A 58 24.29 22.51 0.86
C ASN A 58 25.18 22.18 2.08
N GLY A 59 26.49 22.25 1.85
CA GLY A 59 27.53 22.11 2.86
C GLY A 59 28.82 22.69 2.30
N SER A 60 28.81 24.01 2.12
CA SER A 60 29.96 24.83 1.76
C SER A 60 31.10 24.70 2.78
N TYR A 61 32.30 25.07 2.33
CA TYR A 61 33.54 25.45 3.05
C TYR A 61 34.24 24.42 3.97
N THR A 62 35.47 24.05 3.58
CA THR A 62 36.73 23.99 4.38
C THR A 62 37.85 23.54 3.42
N GLY A 63 39.05 24.10 3.32
CA GLY A 63 39.67 25.26 3.92
C GLY A 63 40.88 25.67 3.07
N GLU A 64 41.17 26.97 3.10
CA GLU A 64 42.46 27.56 2.80
C GLU A 64 43.60 26.76 3.46
N ALA A 65 44.49 26.19 2.66
CA ALA A 65 45.80 25.74 3.10
C ALA A 65 46.85 26.55 2.33
N GLY A 66 47.27 27.67 2.91
CA GLY A 66 48.51 28.33 2.52
C GLY A 66 49.70 27.47 2.93
N ALA A 67 50.73 27.39 2.09
CA ALA A 67 52.10 27.16 2.51
C ALA A 67 53.09 27.50 1.36
N ILE A 68 53.78 28.63 1.58
CA ILE A 68 55.12 29.06 1.16
C ILE A 68 55.48 29.24 -0.33
#